data_AF-A0A5C4WSW8-F1
#
_entry.id   AF-A0A5C4WSW8-F1
#
_cell.length_a   1.000
_cell.length_b   1.000
_cell.length_c   1.000
_cell.angle_alpha   90.00
_cell.angle_beta   90.00
_cell.angle_gamma   90.00
#
_symmetry.space_group_name_H-M   'P 1'
#
loop_
_entity.id
_entity.type
_entity.pdbx_description
1 polymer ?
#
loop_
_entity_poly.entity_id
_entity_poly.type
_entity_poly.pdbx_seq_one_letter_code
_entity_poly.pdbx_strand_id
1 'polypeptide(L)'
;MTVTMAVIAIVTIAANAGVAAADFARAKFVLANVADVGVPLSWLPALALLKAAGAAGLLLGLLGVPVIGLMAACGLVLFFVGAIVAHVRARAYAKIAFPIAFLALAVASVFSFL
;
A
#
# COMPACT_ATOMS: atom_id res chain seq x y z
N MET A 1 -19.30 -10.15 -4.03
CA MET A 1 -18.33 -9.98 -2.92
C MET A 1 -18.77 -10.81 -1.72
N THR A 2 -17.93 -11.71 -1.23
CA THR A 2 -18.17 -12.46 0.02
C THR A 2 -17.78 -11.63 1.25
N VAL A 3 -18.23 -12.03 2.44
CA VAL A 3 -17.83 -11.38 3.71
C VAL A 3 -16.30 -11.36 3.85
N THR A 4 -15.62 -12.46 3.52
CA THR A 4 -14.16 -12.55 3.55
C THR A 4 -13.49 -11.52 2.63
N MET A 5 -13.98 -11.38 1.38
CA MET A 5 -13.46 -10.40 0.42
C MET A 5 -13.67 -8.95 0.89
N ALA A 6 -14.82 -8.67 1.50
CA ALA A 6 -15.12 -7.36 2.09
C ALA A 6 -14.16 -7.05 3.25
N VAL A 7 -13.92 -8.02 4.14
CA VAL A 7 -12.96 -7.87 5.25
C VAL A 7 -11.55 -7.61 4.71
N ILE A 8 -11.11 -8.34 3.68
CA ILE A 8 -9.80 -8.12 3.03
C ILE A 8 -9.69 -6.69 2.50
N ALA A 9 -10.71 -6.21 1.79
CA ALA A 9 -10.70 -4.86 1.23
C ALA A 9 -10.66 -3.80 2.35
N ILE A 10 -11.47 -3.95 3.41
CA ILE A 10 -11.50 -3.04 4.56
C ILE A 10 -10.16 -3.00 5.28
N VAL A 11 -9.55 -4.16 5.55
CA VAL A 11 -8.23 -4.25 6.18
C VAL A 11 -7.17 -3.58 5.30
N THR A 12 -7.22 -3.80 3.97
CA THR A 12 -6.30 -3.19 3.02
C THR A 12 -6.44 -1.67 3.00
N ILE A 13 -7.68 -1.15 3.01
CA ILE A 13 -7.96 0.29 3.11
C ILE A 13 -7.38 0.86 4.39
N ALA A 14 -7.71 0.27 5.55
CA ALA A 14 -7.27 0.74 6.85
C ALA A 14 -5.74 0.74 6.97
N ALA A 15 -5.09 -0.34 6.54
CA ALA A 15 -3.64 -0.46 6.58
C ALA A 15 -2.96 0.60 5.70
N ASN A 16 -3.41 0.78 4.45
CA ASN A 16 -2.80 1.75 3.53
C ASN A 16 -3.08 3.20 3.94
N ALA A 17 -4.28 3.51 4.42
CA ALA A 17 -4.60 4.82 4.96
C ALA A 17 -3.77 5.15 6.21
N GLY A 18 -3.62 4.18 7.14
CA GLY A 18 -2.80 4.34 8.34
C GLY A 18 -1.33 4.59 8.02
N VAL A 19 -0.77 3.85 7.05
CA VAL A 19 0.62 4.07 6.62
C VAL A 19 0.79 5.37 5.87
N ALA A 20 -0.15 5.74 5.00
CA ALA A 20 -0.12 7.04 4.34
C ALA A 20 -0.16 8.19 5.35
N ALA A 21 -1.00 8.09 6.39
CA ALA A 21 -1.03 9.06 7.47
C ALA A 21 0.31 9.11 8.23
N ALA A 22 0.93 7.96 8.51
CA ALA A 22 2.25 7.90 9.13
C ALA A 22 3.35 8.49 8.23
N ASP A 23 3.25 8.31 6.91
CA ASP A 23 4.14 8.94 5.94
C ASP A 23 4.00 10.47 5.97
N PHE A 24 2.77 10.99 5.91
CA PHE A 24 2.53 12.44 6.02
C PHE A 24 2.98 13.02 7.36
N ALA A 25 2.79 12.27 8.46
CA ALA A 25 3.26 12.64 9.79
C ALA A 25 4.78 12.46 9.99
N ARG A 26 5.50 11.95 8.98
CA ARG A 26 6.95 11.67 9.04
C ARG A 26 7.32 10.83 10.27
N ALA A 27 6.54 9.79 10.56
CA ALA A 27 6.76 8.93 11.71
C ALA A 27 8.18 8.33 11.68
N LYS A 28 8.82 8.19 12.85
CA LYS A 28 10.23 7.74 12.96
C LYS A 28 10.49 6.41 12.24
N PHE A 29 9.54 5.46 12.33
CA PHE A 29 9.66 4.17 11.65
C PHE A 29 9.61 4.29 10.12
N VAL A 30 8.81 5.23 9.59
CA VAL A 30 8.74 5.53 8.15
C VAL A 30 10.05 6.14 7.68
N LEU A 31 10.56 7.14 8.39
CA LEU A 31 11.83 7.79 8.05
C LEU A 31 12.97 6.77 8.06
N ALA A 32 13.00 5.89 9.05
CA ALA A 32 13.97 4.79 9.10
C ALA A 32 13.78 3.79 7.94
N ASN A 33 12.54 3.52 7.50
CA ASN A 33 12.29 2.64 6.38
C ASN A 33 12.76 3.25 5.05
N VAL A 34 12.52 4.53 4.86
CA VAL A 34 12.91 5.26 3.64
C VAL A 34 14.42 5.48 3.57
N ALA A 35 15.06 5.73 4.71
CA ALA A 35 16.52 5.80 4.81
C ALA A 35 17.20 4.47 4.41
N ASP A 36 16.66 3.32 4.86
CA ASP A 36 17.23 2.01 4.56
C ASP A 36 17.22 1.70 3.05
N VAL A 37 16.27 2.24 2.29
CA VAL A 37 16.17 2.02 0.84
C VAL A 37 16.79 3.13 0.00
N GLY A 38 17.44 4.12 0.63
CA GLY A 38 18.14 5.20 -0.05
C GLY A 38 17.24 6.14 -0.86
N VAL A 39 15.93 6.15 -0.58
CA VAL A 39 14.98 7.03 -1.26
C VAL A 39 15.04 8.41 -0.60
N PRO A 40 15.14 9.51 -1.37
CA PRO A 40 15.18 10.84 -0.77
C PRO A 40 13.87 11.18 -0.06
N LEU A 41 13.96 11.84 1.09
CA LEU A 41 12.79 12.22 1.90
C LEU A 41 11.80 13.14 1.16
N SER A 42 12.22 13.81 0.09
CA SER A 42 11.32 14.58 -0.78
C SER A 42 10.28 13.71 -1.50
N TRP A 43 10.53 12.40 -1.64
CA TRP A 43 9.56 11.45 -2.21
C TRP A 43 8.51 10.98 -1.21
N LEU A 44 8.70 11.20 0.10
CA LEU A 44 7.78 10.73 1.14
C LEU A 44 6.32 11.17 0.88
N PRO A 45 6.02 12.44 0.57
CA PRO A 45 4.65 12.89 0.31
C PRO A 45 4.04 12.23 -0.94
N ALA A 46 4.83 12.00 -1.98
CA ALA A 46 4.36 11.31 -3.19
C ALA A 46 4.04 9.84 -2.91
N LEU A 47 4.88 9.15 -2.12
CA LEU A 47 4.62 7.78 -1.68
C LEU A 47 3.38 7.69 -0.78
N ALA A 48 3.18 8.67 0.10
CA ALA A 48 2.01 8.78 0.95
C ALA A 48 0.73 8.97 0.12
N LEU A 49 0.77 9.88 -0.87
CA LEU A 49 -0.34 10.12 -1.79
C LEU A 49 -0.70 8.88 -2.60
N LEU A 50 0.28 8.12 -3.09
CA LEU A 50 0.01 6.87 -3.82
C LEU A 50 -0.72 5.83 -2.95
N LYS A 51 -0.28 5.63 -1.70
CA LYS A 51 -0.95 4.73 -0.75
C LYS A 51 -2.36 5.23 -0.41
N ALA A 52 -2.52 6.53 -0.17
CA ALA A 52 -3.80 7.16 0.13
C ALA A 52 -4.77 7.05 -1.05
N ALA A 53 -4.30 7.28 -2.28
CA ALA A 53 -5.08 7.13 -3.51
C ALA A 53 -5.54 5.68 -3.70
N GLY A 54 -4.66 4.70 -3.44
CA GLY A 54 -5.03 3.28 -3.44
C GLY A 54 -6.11 2.96 -2.41
N ALA A 55 -5.97 3.45 -1.17
CA ALA A 55 -6.98 3.27 -0.13
C ALA A 55 -8.32 3.93 -0.49
N ALA A 56 -8.30 5.15 -1.01
CA ALA A 56 -9.50 5.86 -1.46
C ALA A 56 -10.18 5.15 -2.64
N GLY A 57 -9.41 4.67 -3.62
CA GLY A 57 -9.94 3.92 -4.76
C GLY A 57 -10.56 2.58 -4.36
N LEU A 58 -9.95 1.84 -3.43
CA LEU A 58 -10.54 0.63 -2.84
C LEU A 58 -11.86 0.93 -2.11
N LEU A 59 -11.92 2.05 -1.37
CA LEU A 59 -13.15 2.49 -0.70
C LEU A 59 -14.26 2.81 -1.71
N LEU A 60 -13.94 3.54 -2.79
CA LEU A 60 -14.88 3.79 -3.88
C LEU A 60 -15.34 2.48 -4.55
N GLY A 61 -14.43 1.51 -4.67
CA GLY A 61 -14.74 0.13 -5.07
C GLY A 61 -15.82 -0.51 -4.19
N LEU A 62 -15.63 -0.47 -2.87
CA LEU A 62 -16.58 -1.02 -1.90
C LEU A 62 -17.93 -0.29 -1.91
N LEU A 63 -17.93 1.01 -2.19
CA LEU A 63 -19.14 1.85 -2.20
C LEU A 63 -19.97 1.70 -3.48
N GLY A 64 -19.54 0.89 -4.45
CA GLY A 64 -20.35 0.52 -5.60
C GLY A 64 -19.72 0.75 -6.97
N VAL A 65 -18.44 1.15 -7.04
CA VAL A 65 -17.73 1.30 -8.33
C VAL A 65 -16.58 0.28 -8.44
N PRO A 66 -16.89 -1.02 -8.65
CA PRO A 66 -15.92 -2.12 -8.51
C PRO A 66 -14.70 -1.97 -9.45
N VAL A 67 -14.88 -1.38 -10.64
CA VAL A 67 -13.79 -1.12 -11.59
C VAL A 67 -12.73 -0.19 -10.99
N ILE A 68 -13.13 0.83 -10.22
CA ILE A 68 -12.17 1.71 -9.53
C ILE A 68 -11.44 0.95 -8.43
N GLY A 69 -12.15 0.10 -7.67
CA GLY A 69 -11.56 -0.76 -6.66
C GLY A 69 -10.49 -1.69 -7.24
N LEU A 70 -10.78 -2.34 -8.36
CA LEU A 70 -9.84 -3.20 -9.08
C LEU A 70 -8.59 -2.43 -9.54
N MET A 71 -8.76 -1.26 -10.16
CA MET A 71 -7.63 -0.43 -10.61
C MET A 71 -6.78 0.06 -9.43
N ALA A 72 -7.42 0.41 -8.31
CA ALA A 72 -6.72 0.79 -7.09
C ALA A 72 -5.93 -0.37 -6.47
N ALA A 73 -6.51 -1.58 -6.44
CA ALA A 73 -5.82 -2.79 -5.98
C ALA A 73 -4.59 -3.07 -6.85
N CYS A 74 -4.73 -3.03 -8.18
CA CYS A 74 -3.62 -3.18 -9.11
C CYS A 74 -2.54 -2.10 -8.91
N GLY A 75 -2.93 -0.85 -8.69
CA GLY A 75 -2.01 0.25 -8.40
C GLY A 75 -1.20 0.01 -7.11
N LEU A 76 -1.85 -0.48 -6.05
CA LEU A 76 -1.17 -0.85 -4.80
C LEU A 76 -0.24 -2.05 -5.01
N VAL A 77 -0.62 -3.05 -5.81
CA VAL A 77 0.27 -4.17 -6.18
C VAL A 77 1.54 -3.64 -6.83
N LEU A 78 1.42 -2.79 -7.86
CA LEU A 78 2.57 -2.18 -8.53
C LEU A 78 3.44 -1.35 -7.58
N PHE A 79 2.80 -0.58 -6.71
CA PHE A 79 3.49 0.21 -5.68
C PHE A 79 4.33 -0.68 -4.76
N PHE A 80 3.74 -1.73 -4.19
CA PHE A 80 4.45 -2.60 -3.24
C PHE A 80 5.47 -3.51 -3.91
N VAL A 81 5.27 -3.93 -5.16
CA VAL A 81 6.32 -4.57 -5.96
C VAL A 81 7.51 -3.62 -6.12
N GLY A 82 7.28 -2.36 -6.47
CA GLY A 82 8.33 -1.34 -6.54
C GLY A 82 9.05 -1.14 -5.21
N ALA A 83 8.31 -1.13 -4.11
CA ALA A 83 8.87 -1.05 -2.76
C ALA A 83 9.77 -2.25 -2.44
N ILE A 84 9.34 -3.48 -2.72
CA ILE A 84 10.16 -4.69 -2.52
C ILE A 84 11.44 -4.62 -3.36
N VAL A 85 11.33 -4.22 -4.63
CA VAL A 85 12.50 -4.04 -5.50
C VAL A 85 13.48 -3.02 -4.92
N ALA A 86 13.00 -1.91 -4.35
CA ALA A 86 13.85 -0.92 -3.68
C ALA A 86 14.58 -1.52 -2.45
N HIS A 87 13.88 -2.30 -1.62
CA HIS A 87 14.50 -2.97 -0.46
C HIS A 87 15.55 -4.00 -0.88
N VAL A 88 15.27 -4.81 -1.90
CA VAL A 88 16.22 -5.80 -2.42
C VAL A 88 17.45 -5.10 -3.01
N ARG A 89 17.27 -4.03 -3.80
CA ARG A 89 18.38 -3.25 -4.38
C ARG A 89 19.27 -2.62 -3.31
N ALA A 90 18.67 -2.10 -2.24
CA ALA A 90 19.39 -1.53 -1.11
C ALA A 90 19.93 -2.59 -0.12
N ARG A 91 19.64 -3.88 -0.34
CA ARG A 91 19.93 -4.99 0.60
C ARG A 91 19.32 -4.78 2.00
N ALA A 92 18.21 -4.06 2.07
CA ALA A 92 17.50 -3.70 3.30
C ALA A 92 16.50 -4.78 3.72
N TYR A 93 17.00 -5.99 4.00
CA TYR A 93 16.13 -7.16 4.27
C TYR A 93 15.45 -7.12 5.65
N ALA A 94 15.99 -6.38 6.61
CA ALA A 94 15.42 -6.31 7.97
C ALA A 94 13.98 -5.77 8.01
N LYS A 95 13.59 -4.92 7.06
CA LYS A 95 12.26 -4.28 7.00
C LYS A 95 11.42 -4.71 5.79
N ILE A 96 11.92 -5.66 4.98
CA ILE A 96 11.24 -6.11 3.75
C ILE A 96 9.92 -6.83 4.02
N ALA A 97 9.74 -7.39 5.23
CA ALA A 97 8.49 -8.05 5.63
C ALA A 97 7.29 -7.10 5.54
N PHE A 98 7.49 -5.80 5.80
CA PHE A 98 6.44 -4.80 5.75
C PHE A 98 5.84 -4.64 4.35
N PRO A 99 6.59 -4.28 3.29
CA PRO A 99 6.03 -4.19 1.95
C PRO A 99 5.53 -5.54 1.41
N ILE A 100 6.07 -6.68 1.86
CA ILE A 100 5.55 -8.01 1.50
C ILE A 100 4.14 -8.23 2.06
N ALA A 101 3.91 -7.91 3.35
CA ALA A 101 2.59 -8.04 3.96
C ALA A 101 1.55 -7.15 3.25
N PHE A 102 1.95 -5.92 2.89
CA PHE A 102 1.08 -5.02 2.14
C PHE A 102 0.84 -5.47 0.70
N LEU A 103 1.83 -6.08 0.04
CA LEU A 103 1.66 -6.69 -1.27
C LEU A 103 0.63 -7.83 -1.21
N ALA A 104 0.71 -8.68 -0.19
CA ALA A 104 -0.26 -9.77 -0.01
C ALA A 104 -1.70 -9.25 0.13
N LEU A 105 -1.90 -8.20 0.93
CA LEU A 105 -3.19 -7.52 1.06
C LEU A 105 -3.68 -6.91 -0.26
N ALA A 106 -2.78 -6.27 -1.01
CA ALA A 106 -3.11 -5.68 -2.32
C ALA A 106 -3.52 -6.74 -3.34
N VAL A 107 -2.76 -7.84 -3.43
CA VAL A 107 -3.08 -8.98 -4.32
C VAL A 107 -4.41 -9.61 -3.91
N ALA A 108 -4.63 -9.85 -2.62
CA ALA A 108 -5.91 -10.38 -2.12
C ALA A 108 -7.08 -9.44 -2.48
N SER A 109 -6.88 -8.13 -2.42
CA SER A 109 -7.89 -7.13 -2.80
C SER A 109 -8.21 -7.14 -4.30
N VAL A 110 -7.28 -7.50 -5.19
CA VAL A 110 -7.59 -7.68 -6.63
C VAL A 110 -8.70 -8.70 -6.82
N PHE A 111 -8.64 -9.81 -6.10
CA PHE A 111 -9.68 -10.86 -6.13
C PHE A 111 -11.00 -10.45 -5.47
N SER A 112 -11.01 -9.43 -4.62
CA SER A 112 -12.25 -8.91 -4.03
C SER A 112 -13.12 -8.13 -5.03
N PHE A 113 -12.54 -7.64 -6.13
CA PHE A 113 -13.22 -6.81 -7.14
C PHE A 113 -13.29 -7.47 -8.54
N LEU A 114 -12.91 -8.75 -8.65
CA LEU A 114 -13.16 -9.63 -9.81
C LEU A 114 -14.50 -10.35 -9.64
#